data_AF-A0A951I226-F1
#
_entry.id   AF-A0A951I226-F1
#
_cell.length_a   1.000
_cell.length_b   1.000
_cell.length_c   1.000
_cell.angle_alpha   90.00
_cell.angle_beta   90.00
_cell.angle_gamma   90.00
#
_symmetry.space_group_name_H-M   'P 1'
#
loop_
_entity.id
_entity.type
_entity.pdbx_description
1 polymer ?
#
loop_
_entity_poly.entity_id
_entity_poly.type
_entity_poly.pdbx_seq_one_letter_code
_entity_poly.pdbx_strand_id
1 'polypeptide(L)'
;MTEKQVKPYGSWKSPITSELIVSGTISLSETVFDGEDIYWLEGRPSEGGRYVIMRRAPDGSVSELTPQPLNVRTRVHEYGGGSYVVAKGTAYFSNFADQQLYRQAAGEEPQQLTHAEGLRYADGVLDETRARLVCVREDHTESAREAVNTIASVDIQSGESS
;
A
#
# COMPACT_ATOMS: atom_id res chain seq x y z
N MET A 1 16.18 -43.83 -7.04
CA MET A 1 15.03 -43.72 -6.12
C MET A 1 15.59 -43.63 -4.71
N THR A 2 15.26 -42.58 -3.96
CA THR A 2 15.76 -42.40 -2.58
C THR A 2 15.00 -43.34 -1.64
N GLU A 3 15.72 -44.11 -0.83
CA GLU A 3 15.13 -45.06 0.12
C GLU A 3 14.49 -44.31 1.30
N LYS A 4 13.24 -44.64 1.66
CA LYS A 4 12.54 -44.00 2.78
C LYS A 4 13.11 -44.48 4.12
N GLN A 5 13.60 -43.57 4.95
CA GLN A 5 14.09 -43.87 6.30
C GLN A 5 13.05 -43.55 7.37
N VAL A 6 12.84 -44.47 8.32
CA VAL A 6 12.03 -44.25 9.53
C VAL A 6 12.87 -43.47 10.56
N LYS A 7 12.33 -42.37 11.09
CA LYS A 7 12.94 -41.57 12.17
C LYS A 7 11.88 -41.05 13.15
N PRO A 8 12.27 -40.66 14.39
CA PRO A 8 11.36 -40.00 15.33
C PRO A 8 10.69 -38.76 14.75
N TYR A 9 9.45 -38.50 15.18
CA TYR A 9 8.73 -37.27 14.81
C TYR A 9 9.58 -36.03 15.09
N GLY A 10 9.60 -35.08 14.14
CA GLY A 10 10.39 -33.84 14.23
C GLY A 10 11.86 -33.94 13.79
N SER A 11 12.37 -35.13 13.44
CA SER A 11 13.78 -35.33 13.06
C SER A 11 14.00 -35.69 11.58
N TRP A 12 12.93 -35.61 10.78
CA TRP A 12 13.04 -35.74 9.32
C TRP A 12 13.79 -34.54 8.77
N LYS A 13 14.79 -34.81 7.92
CA LYS A 13 15.49 -33.75 7.21
C LYS A 13 14.49 -33.08 6.26
N SER A 14 14.08 -31.86 6.61
CA SER A 14 13.25 -31.02 5.76
C SER A 14 14.14 -30.29 4.74
N PRO A 15 13.79 -30.30 3.44
CA PRO A 15 14.41 -29.40 2.46
C PRO A 15 13.93 -27.94 2.63
N ILE A 16 12.86 -27.71 3.40
CA ILE A 16 12.35 -26.39 3.75
C ILE A 16 13.15 -25.90 4.98
N THR A 17 14.04 -24.95 4.78
CA THR A 17 14.82 -24.31 5.86
C THR A 17 14.08 -23.10 6.43
N SER A 18 14.49 -22.64 7.62
CA SER A 18 13.96 -21.38 8.19
C SER A 18 14.24 -20.20 7.27
N GLU A 19 15.40 -20.18 6.62
CA GLU A 19 15.75 -19.18 5.61
C GLU A 19 14.82 -19.23 4.41
N LEU A 20 14.35 -20.41 3.97
CA LEU A 20 13.42 -20.56 2.84
C LEU A 20 12.01 -20.05 3.18
N ILE A 21 11.62 -20.11 4.45
CA ILE A 21 10.37 -19.54 4.97
C ILE A 21 10.50 -18.02 5.12
N VAL A 22 11.65 -17.54 5.60
CA VAL A 22 11.93 -16.12 5.83
C VAL A 22 12.30 -15.38 4.54
N SER A 23 12.82 -16.06 3.51
CA SER A 23 13.10 -15.51 2.18
C SER A 23 11.84 -15.07 1.43
N GLY A 24 10.68 -15.10 2.09
CA GLY A 24 9.64 -14.10 1.92
C GLY A 24 8.91 -14.24 0.60
N THR A 25 7.86 -15.06 0.59
CA THR A 25 6.87 -15.02 -0.48
C THR A 25 6.36 -13.58 -0.61
N ILE A 26 6.52 -12.99 -1.80
CA ILE A 26 5.89 -11.71 -2.13
C ILE A 26 4.39 -11.90 -1.95
N SER A 27 3.78 -11.09 -1.08
CA SER A 27 2.32 -11.08 -0.93
C SER A 27 1.71 -10.13 -1.96
N LEU A 28 0.64 -10.56 -2.62
CA LEU A 28 -0.11 -9.74 -3.57
C LEU A 28 -1.47 -9.40 -2.93
N SER A 29 -1.89 -8.14 -3.01
CA SER A 29 -3.13 -7.67 -2.41
C SER A 29 -3.70 -6.44 -3.13
N GLU A 30 -4.94 -6.06 -2.80
CA GLU A 30 -5.61 -4.83 -3.22
C GLU A 30 -5.53 -4.56 -4.74
N THR A 31 -6.10 -5.43 -5.57
CA THR A 31 -6.08 -5.22 -7.03
C THR A 31 -7.02 -4.10 -7.47
N VAL A 32 -6.52 -3.18 -8.29
CA VAL A 32 -7.25 -2.03 -8.87
C VAL A 32 -7.13 -2.07 -10.39
N PHE A 33 -8.23 -1.79 -11.09
CA PHE A 33 -8.26 -1.66 -12.54
C PHE A 33 -8.46 -0.19 -12.93
N ASP A 34 -7.67 0.29 -13.88
CA ASP A 34 -7.83 1.62 -14.47
C ASP A 34 -7.69 1.50 -15.99
N GLY A 35 -8.82 1.52 -16.69
CA GLY A 35 -8.88 1.14 -18.10
C GLY A 35 -8.43 -0.32 -18.30
N GLU A 36 -7.40 -0.52 -19.12
CA GLU A 36 -6.79 -1.84 -19.39
C GLU A 36 -5.56 -2.13 -18.51
N ASP A 37 -5.13 -1.15 -17.70
CA ASP A 37 -4.04 -1.32 -16.75
C ASP A 37 -4.52 -2.01 -15.48
N ILE A 38 -3.67 -2.87 -14.92
CA ILE A 38 -3.92 -3.57 -13.65
C ILE A 38 -2.87 -3.14 -12.64
N TYR A 39 -3.32 -2.76 -11.44
CA TYR A 39 -2.46 -2.37 -10.34
C TYR A 39 -2.68 -3.29 -9.14
N TRP A 40 -1.64 -3.53 -8.35
CA TRP A 40 -1.73 -4.28 -7.10
C TRP A 40 -0.65 -3.86 -6.12
N LEU A 41 -0.84 -4.17 -4.84
CA LEU A 41 0.19 -4.05 -3.83
C LEU A 41 1.03 -5.32 -3.74
N GLU A 42 2.36 -5.15 -3.75
CA GLU A 42 3.32 -6.20 -3.41
C GLU A 42 4.00 -5.93 -2.07
N GLY A 43 3.91 -6.87 -1.14
CA GLY A 43 4.70 -6.86 0.09
C GLY A 43 6.12 -7.34 -0.18
N ARG A 44 7.12 -6.59 0.29
CA ARG A 44 8.56 -6.85 0.10
C ARG A 44 9.25 -7.19 1.43
N PRO A 45 9.25 -8.45 1.89
CA PRO A 45 9.92 -8.85 3.14
C PRO A 45 11.41 -8.47 3.17
N SER A 46 12.10 -8.59 2.03
CA SER A 46 13.52 -8.23 1.88
C SER A 46 13.80 -6.73 1.93
N GLU A 47 12.78 -5.88 1.85
CA GLU A 47 12.90 -4.42 1.84
C GLU A 47 12.24 -3.80 3.07
N GLY A 48 12.49 -4.40 4.24
CA GLY A 48 11.90 -3.95 5.51
C GLY A 48 10.39 -4.18 5.62
N GLY A 49 9.83 -5.07 4.79
CA GLY A 49 8.40 -5.35 4.78
C GLY A 49 7.55 -4.23 4.18
N ARG A 50 8.15 -3.34 3.36
CA ARG A 50 7.40 -2.28 2.68
C ARG A 50 6.44 -2.84 1.64
N TYR A 51 5.37 -2.10 1.38
CA TYR A 51 4.42 -2.37 0.31
C TYR A 51 4.64 -1.40 -0.85
N VAL A 52 4.57 -1.91 -2.08
CA VAL A 52 4.78 -1.14 -3.31
C VAL A 52 3.60 -1.30 -4.25
N ILE A 53 3.26 -0.25 -4.98
CA ILE A 53 2.30 -0.35 -6.08
C ILE A 53 3.03 -0.86 -7.31
N MET A 54 2.53 -1.97 -7.84
CA MET A 54 2.93 -2.50 -9.13
C MET A 54 1.87 -2.17 -10.18
N ARG A 55 2.29 -2.05 -11.43
CA ARG A 55 1.43 -1.86 -12.60
C ARG A 55 1.76 -2.91 -13.63
N ARG A 56 0.72 -3.48 -14.26
CA ARG A 56 0.81 -4.29 -15.47
C ARG A 56 0.05 -3.59 -16.58
N ALA A 57 0.77 -3.26 -17.65
CA ALA A 57 0.19 -2.63 -18.83
C ALA A 57 -0.48 -3.64 -19.78
N PRO A 58 -1.27 -3.19 -20.78
CA PRO A 58 -2.00 -4.08 -21.68
C PRO A 58 -1.07 -4.95 -22.54
N ASP A 59 0.14 -4.48 -22.82
CA ASP A 59 1.20 -5.24 -23.51
C ASP A 59 1.86 -6.33 -22.63
N GLY A 60 1.46 -6.40 -21.36
CA GLY A 60 1.96 -7.35 -20.37
C GLY A 60 3.22 -6.90 -19.64
N SER A 61 3.78 -5.72 -19.94
CA SER A 61 4.90 -5.17 -19.18
C SER A 61 4.50 -4.89 -17.73
N VAL A 62 5.42 -5.17 -16.80
CA VAL A 62 5.22 -4.95 -15.37
C VAL A 62 6.26 -3.96 -14.86
N SER A 63 5.80 -2.96 -14.11
CA SER A 63 6.66 -1.90 -13.54
C SER A 63 6.26 -1.60 -12.10
N GLU A 64 7.25 -1.31 -11.25
CA GLU A 64 7.04 -0.74 -9.92
C GLU A 64 6.81 0.77 -10.03
N LEU A 65 5.77 1.29 -9.36
CA LEU A 65 5.53 2.73 -9.23
C LEU A 65 6.31 3.31 -8.04
N THR A 66 6.27 2.65 -6.89
CA THR A 66 6.66 3.26 -5.61
C THR A 66 8.17 3.12 -5.30
N PRO A 67 8.99 4.19 -5.42
CA PRO A 67 10.40 4.10 -5.10
C PRO A 67 10.66 4.00 -3.59
N GLN A 68 11.83 3.49 -3.20
CA GLN A 68 12.31 3.63 -1.83
C GLN A 68 12.53 5.13 -1.48
N PRO A 69 12.27 5.57 -0.24
CA PRO A 69 11.94 4.76 0.94
C PRO A 69 10.42 4.62 1.20
N LEU A 70 9.57 4.93 0.22
CA LEU A 70 8.12 4.96 0.43
C LEU A 70 7.54 3.55 0.65
N ASN A 71 6.51 3.50 1.49
CA ASN A 71 5.83 2.27 1.90
C ASN A 71 4.32 2.51 1.84
N VAL A 72 3.64 1.88 0.89
CA VAL A 72 2.20 2.07 0.65
C VAL A 72 1.39 1.29 1.67
N ARG A 73 1.18 1.92 2.83
CA ARG A 73 0.47 1.31 3.95
C ARG A 73 -0.08 2.40 4.87
N THR A 74 -1.31 2.22 5.31
CA THR A 74 -1.97 3.09 6.31
C THR A 74 -2.08 2.42 7.68
N ARG A 75 -2.20 3.24 8.73
CA ARG A 75 -2.50 2.84 10.11
C ARG A 75 -3.93 3.18 10.53
N VAL A 76 -4.79 3.56 9.59
CA VAL A 76 -6.23 3.68 9.89
C VAL A 76 -6.74 2.36 10.47
N HIS A 77 -7.43 2.44 11.61
CA HIS A 77 -7.88 1.32 12.44
C HIS A 77 -6.78 0.35 12.89
N GLU A 78 -5.49 0.70 12.76
CA GLU A 78 -4.29 -0.09 13.08
C GLU A 78 -4.17 -1.47 12.36
N TYR A 79 -5.20 -1.91 11.63
CA TYR A 79 -5.18 -3.10 10.78
C TYR A 79 -4.56 -2.81 9.41
N GLY A 80 -4.74 -1.58 8.90
CA GLY A 80 -4.38 -1.23 7.53
C GLY A 80 -5.36 -1.78 6.50
N GLY A 81 -5.22 -1.31 5.25
CA GLY A 81 -6.11 -1.64 4.14
C GLY A 81 -6.60 -0.40 3.40
N GLY A 82 -6.92 -0.53 2.11
CA GLY A 82 -7.36 0.60 1.29
C GLY A 82 -6.28 1.68 1.22
N SER A 83 -5.02 1.25 1.10
CA SER A 83 -3.87 2.17 1.25
C SER A 83 -3.61 2.98 -0.01
N TYR A 84 -4.29 2.67 -1.11
CA TYR A 84 -4.19 3.42 -2.35
C TYR A 84 -5.45 3.29 -3.22
N VAL A 85 -5.55 4.21 -4.18
CA VAL A 85 -6.49 4.17 -5.31
C VAL A 85 -5.75 4.63 -6.56
N VAL A 86 -6.19 4.16 -7.73
CA VAL A 86 -5.67 4.62 -9.03
C VAL A 86 -6.81 5.17 -9.85
N ALA A 87 -6.57 6.29 -10.52
CA ALA A 87 -7.48 6.83 -11.50
C ALA A 87 -6.68 7.57 -12.59
N LYS A 88 -6.99 7.30 -13.86
CA LYS A 88 -6.38 7.96 -15.02
C LYS A 88 -4.84 7.93 -14.97
N GLY A 89 -4.28 6.77 -14.65
CA GLY A 89 -2.86 6.49 -14.55
C GLY A 89 -2.16 7.10 -13.34
N THR A 90 -2.89 7.78 -12.45
CA THR A 90 -2.35 8.40 -11.23
C THR A 90 -2.76 7.59 -10.01
N ALA A 91 -1.76 7.11 -9.26
CA ALA A 91 -1.96 6.52 -7.96
C ALA A 91 -2.01 7.60 -6.88
N TYR A 92 -2.97 7.48 -5.96
CA TYR A 92 -3.04 8.23 -4.72
C TYR A 92 -2.93 7.25 -3.56
N PHE A 93 -1.98 7.46 -2.65
CA PHE A 93 -1.67 6.46 -1.63
C PHE A 93 -1.20 7.05 -0.31
N SER A 94 -1.44 6.33 0.79
CA SER A 94 -0.92 6.67 2.10
C SER A 94 0.49 6.14 2.29
N ASN A 95 1.44 7.02 2.62
CA ASN A 95 2.80 6.62 2.98
C ASN A 95 2.87 6.24 4.46
N PHE A 96 3.46 5.09 4.77
CA PHE A 96 3.47 4.56 6.13
C PHE A 96 4.25 5.44 7.11
N ALA A 97 5.34 6.06 6.66
CA ALA A 97 6.25 6.79 7.53
C ALA A 97 5.61 8.03 8.17
N ASP A 98 4.78 8.76 7.42
CA ASP A 98 4.19 10.03 7.82
C ASP A 98 2.65 10.02 7.83
N GLN A 99 2.01 8.96 7.32
CA GLN A 99 0.57 8.79 7.18
C GLN A 99 -0.11 9.78 6.22
N GLN A 100 0.68 10.48 5.40
CA GLN A 100 0.19 11.45 4.45
C GLN A 100 -0.17 10.80 3.12
N LEU A 101 -1.10 11.42 2.40
CA LEU A 101 -1.40 11.05 1.03
C LEU A 101 -0.31 11.59 0.10
N TYR A 102 0.09 10.75 -0.85
CA TYR A 102 0.97 11.05 -1.96
C TYR A 102 0.21 10.80 -3.26
N ARG A 103 0.61 11.50 -4.33
CA ARG A 103 0.18 11.23 -5.70
C ARG A 103 1.37 10.87 -6.57
N GLN A 104 1.20 9.92 -7.48
CA GLN A 104 2.26 9.49 -8.37
C GLN A 104 1.70 8.90 -9.66
N ALA A 105 2.12 9.44 -10.81
CA ALA A 105 1.90 8.84 -12.11
C ALA A 105 3.05 7.90 -12.49
N ALA A 106 2.81 6.98 -13.41
CA ALA A 106 3.84 6.04 -13.87
C ALA A 106 5.04 6.79 -14.48
N GLY A 107 6.25 6.52 -13.96
CA GLY A 107 7.48 7.15 -14.41
C GLY A 107 7.74 8.55 -13.85
N GLU A 108 6.85 9.06 -12.99
CA GLU A 108 7.03 10.32 -12.28
C GLU A 108 7.46 10.09 -10.82
N GLU A 109 8.13 11.09 -10.25
CA GLU A 109 8.47 11.11 -8.83
C GLU A 109 7.21 11.30 -7.97
N PRO A 110 7.11 10.63 -6.82
CA PRO A 110 5.98 10.76 -5.91
C PRO A 110 5.94 12.16 -5.30
N GLN A 111 4.75 12.76 -5.27
CA GLN A 111 4.52 14.08 -4.69
C GLN A 111 3.64 13.94 -3.45
N GLN A 112 4.11 14.47 -2.32
CA GLN A 112 3.28 14.58 -1.12
C GLN A 112 2.10 15.51 -1.43
N LEU A 113 0.89 15.04 -1.11
CA LEU A 113 -0.35 15.78 -1.32
C LEU A 113 -0.79 16.45 -0.02
N THR A 114 -0.90 15.71 1.08
CA THR A 114 -1.39 16.27 2.35
C THR A 114 -0.25 16.65 3.30
N HIS A 115 -0.42 17.75 4.05
CA HIS A 115 0.56 18.26 5.03
C HIS A 115 -0.05 18.49 6.43
N ALA A 116 -0.94 17.59 6.85
CA ALA A 116 -1.59 17.62 8.16
C ALA A 116 -1.06 16.51 9.08
N GLU A 117 -0.16 16.85 10.00
CA GLU A 117 0.36 15.91 11.00
C GLU A 117 -0.76 15.37 11.91
N GLY A 118 -0.66 14.10 12.27
CA GLY A 118 -1.66 13.43 13.11
C GLY A 118 -2.92 13.00 12.37
N LEU A 119 -3.07 13.32 11.07
CA LEU A 119 -4.15 12.80 10.25
C LEU A 119 -3.69 11.53 9.50
N ARG A 120 -4.60 10.58 9.33
CA ARG A 120 -4.35 9.33 8.60
C ARG A 120 -5.46 9.10 7.59
N TYR A 121 -5.14 8.53 6.44
CA TYR A 121 -6.06 8.38 5.33
C TYR A 121 -6.12 6.93 4.82
N ALA A 122 -7.29 6.49 4.38
CA ALA A 122 -7.52 5.18 3.80
C ALA A 122 -8.79 5.17 2.93
N ASP A 123 -8.96 4.12 2.13
CA ASP A 123 -10.18 3.82 1.37
C ASP A 123 -10.66 4.98 0.50
N GLY A 124 -9.74 5.46 -0.35
CA GLY A 124 -9.98 6.62 -1.21
C GLY A 124 -10.74 6.28 -2.48
N VAL A 125 -11.64 7.18 -2.89
CA VAL A 125 -12.27 7.20 -4.21
C VAL A 125 -12.15 8.58 -4.83
N LEU A 126 -11.82 8.65 -6.12
CA LEU A 126 -11.69 9.91 -6.84
C LEU A 126 -13.07 10.43 -7.29
N ASP A 127 -13.45 11.63 -6.85
CA ASP A 127 -14.54 12.43 -7.43
C ASP A 127 -13.93 13.37 -8.47
N GLU A 128 -13.84 12.88 -9.70
CA GLU A 128 -13.21 13.61 -10.81
C GLU A 128 -13.90 14.93 -11.12
N THR A 129 -15.23 15.00 -10.93
CA THR A 129 -16.02 16.19 -11.25
C THR A 129 -15.63 17.36 -10.36
N ARG A 130 -15.17 17.07 -9.14
CA ARG A 130 -14.78 18.08 -8.14
C ARG A 130 -13.29 18.06 -7.82
N ALA A 131 -12.49 17.30 -8.57
CA ALA A 131 -11.04 17.17 -8.37
C ALA A 131 -10.64 16.87 -6.91
N ARG A 132 -11.32 15.89 -6.29
CA ARG A 132 -11.08 15.53 -4.89
C ARG A 132 -11.07 14.03 -4.67
N LEU A 133 -10.33 13.58 -3.66
CA LEU A 133 -10.49 12.26 -3.07
C LEU A 133 -11.53 12.34 -1.95
N VAL A 134 -12.49 11.43 -1.97
CA VAL A 134 -13.32 11.12 -0.82
C VAL A 134 -12.71 9.89 -0.14
N CYS A 135 -12.41 9.97 1.15
CA CYS A 135 -11.68 8.92 1.85
C CYS A 135 -12.07 8.84 3.33
N VAL A 136 -11.72 7.72 3.98
CA VAL A 136 -11.74 7.63 5.44
C VAL A 136 -10.54 8.39 5.99
N ARG A 137 -10.78 9.21 7.01
CA ARG A 137 -9.74 9.94 7.75
C ARG A 137 -9.87 9.72 9.25
N GLU A 138 -8.76 9.42 9.90
CA GLU A 138 -8.63 9.47 11.36
C GLU A 138 -7.86 10.71 11.79
N ASP A 139 -8.36 11.39 12.83
CA ASP A 139 -7.69 12.51 13.49
C ASP A 139 -7.11 12.08 14.85
N HIS A 140 -5.77 12.05 14.93
CA HIS A 140 -4.96 11.74 16.11
C HIS A 140 -4.24 12.97 16.68
N THR A 141 -4.65 14.19 16.31
CA THR A 141 -4.00 15.44 16.77
C THR A 141 -4.06 15.63 18.29
N GLU A 142 -5.09 15.06 18.94
CA GLU A 142 -5.22 15.02 20.40
C GLU A 142 -4.90 13.61 20.92
N SER A 143 -3.66 13.39 21.37
CA SER A 143 -3.16 12.07 21.77
C SER A 143 -3.83 11.44 23.00
N ALA A 144 -4.56 12.23 23.79
CA ALA A 144 -5.24 11.77 25.02
C ALA A 144 -6.66 11.23 24.77
N ARG A 145 -7.18 11.34 23.55
CA ARG A 145 -8.51 10.83 23.16
C ARG A 145 -8.42 9.74 22.12
N GLU A 146 -9.50 8.98 21.99
CA GLU A 146 -9.69 8.11 20.84
C GLU A 146 -9.73 8.93 19.55
N ALA A 147 -9.18 8.38 18.47
CA ALA A 147 -9.13 9.05 17.18
C ALA A 147 -10.52 9.30 16.62
N VAL A 148 -10.73 10.50 16.07
CA VAL A 148 -12.02 10.86 15.46
C VAL A 148 -12.03 10.37 14.02
N ASN A 149 -12.99 9.52 13.69
CA ASN A 149 -13.17 8.99 12.35
C ASN A 149 -14.14 9.86 11.54
N THR A 150 -13.74 10.24 10.32
CA THR A 150 -14.55 11.08 9.41
C THR A 150 -14.45 10.57 7.98
N ILE A 151 -15.49 10.84 7.17
CA ILE A 151 -15.34 10.86 5.72
C ILE A 151 -14.82 12.24 5.35
N ALA A 152 -13.63 12.30 4.74
CA ALA A 152 -12.96 13.52 4.39
C ALA A 152 -12.94 13.72 2.88
N SER A 153 -12.92 14.99 2.48
CA SER A 153 -12.67 15.43 1.12
C SER A 153 -11.26 16.01 1.05
N VAL A 154 -10.40 15.46 0.21
CA VAL A 154 -9.04 15.96 -0.04
C VAL A 154 -8.95 16.49 -1.46
N ASP A 155 -8.67 17.78 -1.62
CA ASP A 155 -8.45 18.37 -2.95
C ASP A 155 -7.16 17.79 -3.57
N ILE A 156 -7.23 17.28 -4.80
CA ILE A 156 -6.08 16.60 -5.42
C ILE A 156 -5.03 17.56 -6.00
N GLN A 157 -5.31 18.85 -6.01
CA GLN A 157 -4.41 19.90 -6.49
C GLN A 157 -3.67 20.55 -5.32
N SER A 158 -4.40 20.97 -4.28
CA SER A 158 -3.85 21.67 -3.11
C SER A 158 -3.51 20.73 -1.95
N GLY A 159 -4.15 19.56 -1.88
CA GLY A 159 -4.03 18.65 -0.74
C GLY A 159 -4.76 19.10 0.52
N GLU A 160 -5.57 20.15 0.43
CA GLU A 160 -6.42 20.59 1.54
C GLU A 160 -7.47 19.53 1.84
N SER A 161 -7.66 19.26 3.14
CA SER A 161 -8.50 18.19 3.68
C SER A 161 -9.58 18.80 4.56
N SER A 162 -10.85 18.55 4.25
CA SER A 162 -12.02 18.95 5.05
C SER A 162 -12.77 17.73 5.55
#